data_AF-A0A2K1EA29-F1
#
_entry.id   AF-A0A2K1EA29-F1
#
_cell.length_a   1.000
_cell.length_b   1.000
_cell.length_c   1.000
_cell.angle_alpha   90.00
_cell.angle_beta   90.00
_cell.angle_gamma   90.00
#
_symmetry.space_group_name_H-M   'P 1'
#
loop_
_entity.id
_entity.type
_entity.pdbx_description
1 polymer ?
#
loop_
_entity_poly.entity_id
_entity_poly.type
_entity_poly.pdbx_seq_one_letter_code
_entity_poly.pdbx_strand_id
1 'polypeptide(L)' 'MPGICAQIEQKASLDLILAASARIDFHSEFGTQFNPRLSAPDRPGSQTIRGSFGGGFFAPTPFVNALNVGRA' A
#
# COMPACT_ATOMS: atom_id res chain seq x y z
N MET A 1 -4.58 -8.87 13.80
CA MET A 1 -5.19 -8.14 12.67
C MET A 1 -5.29 -9.09 11.49
N PRO A 2 -6.46 -9.70 11.21
CA PRO A 2 -6.65 -10.42 9.95
C PRO A 2 -6.75 -9.43 8.78
N GLY A 3 -6.40 -9.88 7.58
CA GLY A 3 -6.50 -9.06 6.37
C GLY A 3 -6.62 -9.89 5.11
N ILE A 4 -7.18 -9.29 4.06
CA ILE A 4 -7.40 -9.89 2.75
C ILE A 4 -6.75 -8.99 1.70
N CYS A 5 -6.06 -9.60 0.73
CA CYS A 5 -5.46 -8.89 -0.39
C CYS A 5 -5.94 -9.50 -1.71
N ALA A 6 -6.11 -8.65 -2.71
CA ALA A 6 -6.28 -9.07 -4.10
C ALA A 6 -5.39 -8.22 -5.01
N GLN A 7 -4.85 -8.83 -6.06
CA GLN A 7 -4.07 -8.16 -7.07
C GLN A 7 -4.43 -8.73 -8.45
N ILE A 8 -4.49 -7.83 -9.42
CA ILE A 8 -4.62 -8.16 -10.83
C ILE A 8 -3.54 -7.43 -11.63
N GLU A 9 -3.03 -8.11 -12.64
CA GLU A 9 -2.06 -7.56 -13.58
C GLU A 9 -2.53 -7.83 -15.00
N GLN A 10 -2.28 -6.88 -15.89
CA GLN A 10 -2.58 -6.99 -17.30
C GLN A 10 -1.43 -6.41 -18.11
N LYS A 11 -0.94 -7.17 -19.10
CA LYS A 11 -0.05 -6.63 -20.13
C LYS A 11 -0.88 -5.73 -21.05
N ALA A 12 -0.60 -4.43 -21.00
CA ALA A 12 -1.26 -3.45 -21.86
C ALA A 12 -0.54 -3.27 -23.20
N SER A 13 0.77 -3.54 -23.23
CA SER A 13 1.60 -3.59 -24.44
C SER A 13 2.77 -4.58 -24.23
N LEU A 14 3.72 -4.65 -25.17
CA LEU A 14 4.93 -5.46 -25.03
C LEU A 14 5.76 -5.05 -23.80
N ASP A 15 5.87 -3.75 -23.56
CA ASP A 15 6.77 -3.18 -22.56
C ASP A 15 6.06 -2.58 -21.33
N LEU A 16 4.71 -2.53 -21.35
CA LEU A 16 3.86 -1.92 -20.33
C LEU A 16 2.98 -2.95 -19.62
N ILE A 17 3.06 -2.98 -18.30
CA ILE A 17 2.16 -3.75 -17.43
C ILE A 17 1.34 -2.79 -16.58
N LEU A 18 0.04 -3.00 -16.53
CA LEU A 18 -0.86 -2.32 -15.59
C LEU A 18 -1.18 -3.30 -14.46
N ALA A 19 -0.95 -2.85 -13.23
CA ALA A 19 -1.26 -3.62 -12.03
C ALA A 19 -2.16 -2.82 -11.11
N ALA A 20 -3.19 -3.48 -10.58
CA ALA A 20 -4.08 -2.95 -9.57
C ALA A 20 -4.15 -3.93 -8.40
N SER A 21 -4.02 -3.43 -7.18
CA SER A 21 -4.17 -4.22 -5.97
C SER A 21 -4.88 -3.46 -4.88
N ALA A 22 -5.47 -4.21 -3.97
CA ALA A 22 -6.06 -3.66 -2.77
C ALA A 22 -5.87 -4.63 -1.61
N ARG A 23 -5.69 -4.05 -0.42
CA ARG A 23 -5.62 -4.77 0.85
C ARG A 23 -6.62 -4.19 1.83
N ILE A 24 -7.33 -5.06 2.53
CA ILE A 24 -8.23 -4.73 3.63
C ILE A 24 -7.68 -5.38 4.89
N ASP A 25 -7.40 -4.58 5.92
CA ASP A 25 -6.96 -5.05 7.22
C ASP A 25 -8.01 -4.71 8.29
N PHE A 26 -8.32 -5.66 9.17
CA PHE A 26 -9.26 -5.47 10.28
C PHE A 26 -8.49 -5.27 11.58
N HIS A 27 -8.51 -4.04 12.10
CA HIS A 27 -7.88 -3.68 13.36
C HIS A 27 -8.92 -3.58 14.48
N SER A 28 -8.66 -4.23 15.61
CA SER A 28 -9.57 -4.18 16.78
C SER A 28 -9.67 -2.77 17.37
N GLU A 29 -8.57 -2.02 17.32
CA GLU A 29 -8.47 -0.65 17.85
C GLU A 29 -8.69 0.44 16.78
N PHE A 30 -8.05 0.33 15.60
CA PHE A 30 -8.08 1.37 14.56
C PHE A 30 -9.11 1.12 13.46
N GLY A 31 -9.98 0.12 13.62
CA GLY A 31 -11.01 -0.22 12.65
C GLY A 31 -10.49 -0.86 11.37
N THR A 32 -11.28 -0.77 10.30
CA THR A 32 -10.96 -1.38 8.99
C THR A 32 -10.16 -0.41 8.13
N GLN A 33 -9.07 -0.90 7.54
CA GLN A 33 -8.16 -0.09 6.73
C GLN A 33 -8.10 -0.60 5.31
N PHE A 34 -8.31 0.30 4.34
CA PHE A 34 -8.31 0.00 2.91
C PHE A 34 -7.12 0.65 2.21
N ASN A 35 -6.27 -0.19 1.62
CA ASN A 35 -5.01 0.20 1.00
C ASN A 35 -5.03 -0.15 -0.50
N PRO A 36 -5.53 0.74 -1.37
CA PRO A 36 -5.50 0.54 -2.82
C PRO A 36 -4.16 0.96 -3.41
N ARG A 37 -3.73 0.26 -4.47
CA ARG A 37 -2.52 0.59 -5.23
C ARG A 37 -2.73 0.33 -6.71
N LEU A 38 -2.24 1.27 -7.51
CA LEU A 38 -2.10 1.17 -8.95
C LEU A 38 -0.63 1.34 -9.30
N SER A 39 -0.14 0.56 -10.26
CA SER A 39 1.20 0.77 -10.80
C SER A 39 1.27 0.44 -12.29
N ALA A 40 2.13 1.17 -12.98
CA ALA A 40 2.37 1.06 -14.40
C ALA A 40 3.89 1.09 -14.65
N PRO A 41 4.60 -0.03 -14.40
CA PRO A 41 5.95 -0.19 -14.90
C PRO A 41 5.95 -0.28 -16.42
N ASP A 42 6.83 0.49 -17.04
CA ASP A 42 7.06 0.56 -18.47
C ASP A 42 8.55 0.47 -18.77
N ARG A 43 8.92 -0.27 -19.81
CA ARG A 43 10.33 -0.45 -20.17
C ARG A 43 10.57 -0.27 -21.68
N PRO A 44 10.44 0.96 -22.20
CA PRO A 44 10.66 1.21 -23.61
C PRO A 44 12.15 1.10 -23.95
N GLY A 45 12.52 0.10 -24.75
CA GLY A 45 13.90 -0.14 -25.18
C GLY A 45 14.85 -0.41 -24.01
N SER A 46 15.82 0.49 -23.79
CA SER A 46 16.80 0.40 -22.69
C SER A 46 16.42 1.18 -21.43
N GLN A 47 15.34 1.97 -21.48
CA GLN A 47 14.92 2.82 -20.36
C GLN A 47 13.90 2.10 -19.47
N THR A 48 13.82 2.49 -18.19
CA THR A 48 12.81 1.98 -17.27
C THR A 48 12.08 3.14 -16.61
N ILE A 49 10.77 3.15 -16.77
CA ILE A 49 9.86 4.16 -16.21
C ILE A 49 8.88 3.42 -15.32
N ARG A 50 8.48 4.04 -14.20
CA ARG A 50 7.50 3.44 -13.30
C ARG A 50 6.56 4.49 -12.73
N GLY A 51 5.30 4.38 -13.12
CA GLY A 51 4.19 5.06 -12.45
C GLY A 51 3.70 4.25 -11.27
N SER A 52 3.40 4.89 -10.14
CA SER A 52 2.67 4.27 -9.04
C SER A 52 1.83 5.30 -8.31
N PHE A 53 0.62 4.91 -7.95
CA PHE A 53 -0.31 5.71 -7.17
C PHE A 53 -0.99 4.80 -6.16
N GLY A 54 -1.14 5.23 -4.92
CA GLY A 54 -1.79 4.40 -3.91
C GLY A 54 -1.84 5.07 -2.55
N GLY A 55 -2.74 4.54 -1.72
CA GLY A 55 -2.87 4.92 -0.32
C GLY A 55 -2.31 3.85 0.60
N GLY A 56 -2.06 4.23 1.85
CA GLY A 56 -1.66 3.32 2.91
C GLY A 56 -2.10 3.86 4.26
N PHE A 57 -2.38 2.95 5.19
CA PHE A 57 -2.60 3.29 6.59
C PHE A 57 -1.38 2.92 7.43
N PHE A 58 -0.88 3.86 8.23
CA PHE A 58 0.18 3.61 9.21
C PHE A 58 -0.43 3.64 10.61
N ALA A 59 -0.59 2.47 11.22
CA ALA A 59 -1.10 2.36 12.58
C ALA A 59 -0.09 2.97 13.57
N PRO A 60 -0.53 3.80 14.54
CA PRO A 60 0.34 4.30 15.58
C PRO A 60 1.00 3.16 16.37
N THR A 61 2.29 3.29 16.67
CA THR A 61 2.98 2.32 17.53
C THR A 61 2.59 2.55 18.99
N PRO A 62 2.24 1.48 19.75
CA PRO A 62 1.61 1.59 21.07
C PRO A 62 2.44 2.30 22.15
N PHE A 63 3.74 2.49 21.95
CA PHE A 63 4.65 3.05 22.96
C PHE A 63 4.91 4.57 22.83
N VAL A 64 4.35 5.26 21.82
CA VAL A 64 4.54 6.72 21.70
C VAL A 64 3.86 7.49 22.86
N ASN A 65 2.81 6.95 23.46
CA ASN A 65 2.10 7.63 24.56
C ASN A 65 2.68 7.36 25.95
N ALA A 66 3.49 6.30 26.13
CA ALA A 66 4.05 5.92 27.43
C ALA A 66 5.25 6.80 27.86
N LEU A 67 5.86 7.54 26.92
CA LEU A 67 7.06 8.34 27.19
C LEU A 67 6.76 9.76 27.71
N ASN A 68 5.51 10.22 27.63
CA ASN A 68 5.13 11.59 28.02
C ASN A 68 4.48 11.69 29.42
N VAL A 69 4.31 10.58 30.15
CA VAL A 69 3.70 10.58 31.50
C VAL A 69 4.75 10.73 32.62
N GLY A 70 6.04 10.86 32.29
CA GLY A 70 7.14 10.91 33.26
C GLY A 70 7.82 12.27 33.46
N ARG A 71 7.35 13.36 32.84
CA ARG A 71 7.91 14.71 33.01
C ARG A 71 6.81 15.77 33.04
N ALA A 72 6.25 15.98 34.22
CA ALA A 72 5.58 17.21 34.63
C ALA A 72 6.00 17.52 36.07
#